data_AF-A0A833FY32-F1
#
_entry.id   AF-A0A833FY32-F1
#
_cell.length_a   1.000
_cell.length_b   1.000
_cell.length_c   1.000
_cell.angle_alpha   90.00
_cell.angle_beta   90.00
_cell.angle_gamma   90.00
#
_symmetry.space_group_name_H-M   'P 1'
#
loop_
_entity.id
_entity.type
_entity.pdbx_description
1 polymer ?
#
loop_
_entity_poly.entity_id
_entity_poly.type
_entity_poly.pdbx_seq_one_letter_code
_entity_poly.pdbx_strand_id
1 'polypeptide(L)'
;TYKRRITIIEGLKTEEVLSIINSQEGLVGEISKIPAEGQLLPETYYFEYDDTRSNFLDRMQQDMKKIVEKLWNNRAVGLPLKTQNEAVILASIVEKETSLTEERSRVSAVFLNRLRVGMPLQADPTVVYGLERETGKPLGRELNKQDLTKVTSYNTYIMPGLPPTPICNPSKASLEAVLHPARSSELYFVADGTGGHVFSKTYAEHAVHHQNLRKLKAQQKVAQSKDINASSDTAKK
;
A
#
# COMPACT_ATOMS: atom_id res chain seq x y z
N THR A 1 -24.98 7.37 27.23
CA THR A 1 -24.87 7.42 25.76
C THR A 1 -24.08 6.23 25.27
N TYR A 2 -24.67 5.35 24.45
CA TYR A 2 -23.94 4.20 23.88
C TYR A 2 -23.06 4.69 22.74
N LYS A 3 -21.74 4.71 22.95
CA LYS A 3 -20.77 5.04 21.89
C LYS A 3 -20.64 3.86 20.95
N ARG A 4 -21.01 4.07 19.67
CA ARG A 4 -20.76 3.11 18.59
C ARG A 4 -19.36 3.33 18.04
N ARG A 5 -18.82 2.34 17.33
CA ARG A 5 -17.52 2.45 16.67
C ARG A 5 -17.56 1.91 15.25
N ILE A 6 -16.76 2.51 14.39
CA ILE A 6 -16.45 2.04 13.04
C ILE A 6 -14.94 1.90 12.96
N THR A 7 -14.45 0.76 12.47
CA THR A 7 -13.02 0.57 12.17
C THR A 7 -12.82 0.70 10.68
N ILE A 8 -12.02 1.69 10.28
CA ILE A 8 -11.56 1.84 8.89
C ILE A 8 -10.18 1.22 8.81
N ILE A 9 -10.08 0.13 8.05
CA ILE A 9 -8.81 -0.57 7.85
C ILE A 9 -7.91 0.21 6.90
N GLU A 10 -6.61 0.10 7.10
CA GLU A 10 -5.59 0.71 6.28
C GLU A 10 -5.53 0.14 4.85
N GLY A 11 -4.98 0.93 3.93
CA GLY A 11 -4.79 0.49 2.54
C GLY A 11 -6.06 0.48 1.67
N LEU A 12 -7.20 0.93 2.22
CA LEU A 12 -8.43 1.15 1.48
C LEU A 12 -8.38 2.43 0.65
N LYS A 13 -8.95 2.36 -0.55
CA LYS A 13 -9.25 3.53 -1.38
C LYS A 13 -10.39 4.34 -0.78
N THR A 14 -10.47 5.62 -1.10
CA THR A 14 -11.52 6.49 -0.57
C THR A 14 -12.92 5.97 -0.90
N GLU A 15 -13.16 5.43 -2.10
CA GLU A 15 -14.44 4.84 -2.48
C GLU A 15 -14.90 3.69 -1.55
N GLU A 16 -13.96 2.87 -1.09
CA GLU A 16 -14.21 1.75 -0.19
C GLU A 16 -14.54 2.26 1.23
N VAL A 17 -13.81 3.28 1.69
CA VAL A 17 -14.09 3.96 2.97
C VAL A 17 -15.48 4.60 2.97
N LEU A 18 -15.85 5.28 1.88
CA LEU A 18 -17.18 5.89 1.74
C LEU A 18 -18.30 4.83 1.74
N SER A 19 -18.08 3.68 1.11
CA SER A 19 -19.02 2.57 1.13
C SER A 19 -19.28 2.07 2.57
N ILE A 20 -18.21 1.90 3.37
CA ILE A 20 -18.31 1.51 4.78
C ILE A 20 -19.14 2.55 5.56
N ILE A 21 -18.81 3.84 5.43
CA ILE A 21 -19.50 4.93 6.14
C ILE A 21 -20.98 5.04 5.72
N ASN A 22 -21.28 4.88 4.44
CA ASN A 22 -22.65 4.90 3.94
C ASN A 22 -23.49 3.74 4.48
N SER A 23 -22.89 2.55 4.58
CA SER A 23 -23.55 1.36 5.11
C SER A 23 -23.76 1.38 6.63
N GLN A 24 -23.14 2.31 7.36
CA GLN A 24 -23.21 2.33 8.81
C GLN A 24 -24.55 2.86 9.33
N GLU A 25 -25.25 2.02 10.09
CA GLU A 25 -26.43 2.42 10.84
C GLU A 25 -26.09 3.43 11.96
N GLY A 26 -26.94 4.46 12.07
CA GLY A 26 -26.85 5.51 13.08
C GLY A 26 -26.11 6.76 12.66
N LEU A 27 -25.33 6.71 11.57
CA LEU A 27 -24.88 7.91 10.87
C LEU A 27 -25.98 8.41 9.92
N VAL A 28 -26.14 9.73 9.86
CA VAL A 28 -27.18 10.38 9.05
C VAL A 28 -26.60 11.38 8.05
N GLY A 29 -27.44 11.85 7.12
CA GLY A 29 -27.05 12.81 6.09
C GLY A 29 -26.24 12.21 4.94
N GLU A 30 -26.12 12.99 3.88
CA GLU A 30 -25.39 12.63 2.66
C GLU A 30 -23.96 13.17 2.67
N ILE A 31 -23.07 12.46 1.98
CA ILE A 31 -21.68 12.89 1.76
C ILE A 31 -21.65 13.77 0.51
N SER A 32 -21.56 15.08 0.69
CA SER A 32 -21.60 16.05 -0.42
C SER A 32 -20.23 16.30 -1.08
N LYS A 33 -19.13 16.00 -0.38
CA LYS A 33 -17.77 16.20 -0.87
C LYS A 33 -16.97 14.92 -0.69
N ILE A 34 -16.45 14.39 -1.79
CA ILE A 34 -15.59 13.21 -1.81
C ILE A 34 -14.15 13.65 -1.50
N PRO A 35 -13.52 13.14 -0.43
CA PRO A 35 -12.11 13.37 -0.15
C PRO A 35 -11.21 12.76 -1.24
N ALA A 36 -10.02 13.32 -1.44
CA ALA A 36 -9.02 12.70 -2.30
C ALA A 36 -8.39 11.46 -1.63
N GLU A 37 -7.72 10.62 -2.40
CA GLU A 37 -6.93 9.51 -1.82
C GLU A 37 -5.86 10.04 -0.86
N GLY A 38 -5.61 9.30 0.22
CA GLY A 38 -4.62 9.65 1.23
C GLY A 38 -5.08 10.77 2.19
N GLN A 39 -6.33 11.23 2.10
CA GLN A 39 -6.86 12.25 3.00
C GLN A 39 -7.59 11.68 4.22
N LEU A 40 -7.85 10.38 4.29
CA LEU A 40 -8.62 9.78 5.39
C LEU A 40 -7.71 8.91 6.24
N LEU A 41 -7.55 9.22 7.53
CA LEU A 41 -6.73 8.42 8.42
C LEU A 41 -7.47 7.12 8.78
N PRO A 42 -6.93 5.93 8.45
CA PRO A 42 -7.51 4.66 8.88
C PRO A 42 -7.28 4.45 10.38
N GLU A 43 -8.37 4.40 11.13
CA GLU A 43 -8.40 4.16 12.58
C GLU A 43 -9.79 3.65 13.00
N THR A 44 -9.93 3.38 14.30
CA THR A 44 -11.25 3.14 14.91
C THR A 44 -11.82 4.45 15.43
N TYR A 45 -12.94 4.89 14.85
CA TYR A 45 -13.64 6.11 15.23
C TYR A 45 -14.91 5.80 15.99
N TYR A 46 -15.19 6.60 17.01
CA TYR A 46 -16.42 6.53 17.77
C TYR A 46 -17.44 7.56 17.27
N PHE A 47 -18.71 7.22 17.32
CA PHE A 47 -19.80 8.11 16.92
C PHE A 47 -21.06 7.87 17.78
N GLU A 48 -21.95 8.86 17.78
CA GLU A 48 -23.26 8.81 18.45
C GLU A 48 -24.39 8.69 17.41
N TYR A 49 -25.62 8.38 17.84
CA TYR A 49 -26.75 8.43 16.91
C TYR A 49 -26.93 9.85 16.38
N ASP A 50 -27.32 9.94 15.11
CA ASP A 50 -27.56 11.18 14.39
C ASP A 50 -26.29 12.03 14.16
N ASP A 51 -25.09 11.49 14.45
CA ASP A 51 -23.83 12.03 13.92
C ASP A 51 -23.91 12.04 12.39
N THR A 52 -23.51 13.15 11.78
CA THR A 52 -23.55 13.25 10.32
C THR A 52 -22.34 12.55 9.68
N ARG A 53 -22.56 11.91 8.53
CA ARG A 53 -21.48 11.31 7.73
C ARG A 53 -20.40 12.33 7.36
N SER A 54 -20.80 13.57 7.07
CA SER A 54 -19.87 14.67 6.79
C SER A 54 -18.98 15.02 7.99
N ASN A 55 -19.56 15.17 9.19
CA ASN A 55 -18.76 15.42 10.40
C ASN A 55 -17.81 14.25 10.69
N PHE A 56 -18.24 13.02 10.45
CA PHE A 56 -17.40 11.84 10.60
C PHE A 56 -16.18 11.90 9.65
N LEU A 57 -16.41 12.20 8.37
CA LEU A 57 -15.34 12.36 7.37
C LEU A 57 -14.41 13.54 7.68
N ASP A 58 -14.94 14.66 8.17
CA ASP A 58 -14.14 15.81 8.55
C ASP A 58 -13.20 15.48 9.71
N ARG A 59 -13.65 14.68 10.69
CA ARG A 59 -12.76 14.16 11.75
C ARG A 59 -11.62 13.33 11.18
N MET A 60 -11.91 12.40 10.27
CA MET A 60 -10.89 11.57 9.62
C MET A 60 -9.85 12.41 8.85
N GLN A 61 -10.30 13.44 8.11
CA GLN A 61 -9.41 14.35 7.37
C GLN A 61 -8.56 15.21 8.30
N GLN A 62 -9.16 15.72 9.38
CA GLN A 62 -8.44 16.48 10.39
C GLN A 62 -7.36 15.62 11.06
N ASP A 63 -7.66 14.37 11.38
CA ASP A 63 -6.71 13.49 12.05
C ASP A 63 -5.56 13.08 11.10
N MET A 64 -5.86 12.82 9.82
CA MET A 64 -4.83 12.65 8.78
C MET A 64 -3.92 13.88 8.68
N LYS A 65 -4.50 15.07 8.58
CA LYS A 65 -3.74 16.32 8.51
C LYS A 65 -2.83 16.50 9.73
N LYS A 66 -3.36 16.31 10.94
CA LYS A 66 -2.61 16.46 12.20
C LYS A 66 -1.45 15.48 12.25
N ILE A 67 -1.66 14.21 11.88
CA ILE A 67 -0.58 13.21 11.97
C ILE A 67 0.49 13.45 10.93
N VAL A 68 0.12 13.79 9.69
CA VAL A 68 1.08 14.13 8.62
C VAL A 68 1.90 15.35 9.02
N GLU A 69 1.27 16.40 9.54
CA GLU A 69 1.97 17.61 9.99
C GLU A 69 2.94 17.30 11.14
N LYS A 70 2.47 16.55 12.15
CA LYS A 70 3.30 16.14 13.29
C LYS A 70 4.52 15.34 12.86
N LEU A 71 4.33 14.32 12.01
CA LEU A 71 5.42 13.47 11.54
C LEU A 71 6.36 14.24 10.62
N TRP A 72 5.83 15.09 9.75
CA TRP A 72 6.62 15.91 8.84
C TRP A 72 7.55 16.86 9.57
N ASN A 73 7.05 17.53 10.62
CA ASN A 73 7.86 18.44 11.43
C ASN A 73 8.99 17.73 12.18
N ASN A 74 8.83 16.44 12.48
CA ASN A 74 9.82 15.62 13.18
C ASN A 74 10.57 14.65 12.26
N ARG A 75 10.44 14.77 10.93
CA ARG A 75 10.98 13.81 9.96
C ARG A 75 12.50 13.72 9.99
N ALA A 76 13.03 12.59 9.52
CA ALA A 76 14.46 12.41 9.33
C ALA A 76 15.05 13.48 8.40
N VAL A 77 16.29 13.88 8.68
CA VAL A 77 17.02 14.86 7.87
C VAL A 77 17.46 14.22 6.54
N GLY A 78 17.42 14.99 5.45
CA GLY A 78 17.95 14.53 4.14
C GLY A 78 17.04 13.57 3.37
N LEU A 79 15.75 13.55 3.70
CA LEU A 79 14.75 12.86 2.87
C LEU A 79 14.64 13.55 1.49
N PRO A 80 14.55 12.80 0.39
CA PRO A 80 14.36 13.34 -0.96
C PRO A 80 12.93 13.87 -1.22
N LEU A 81 12.07 13.91 -0.20
CA LEU A 81 10.69 14.38 -0.27
C LEU A 81 10.64 15.88 -0.03
N LYS A 82 9.95 16.60 -0.92
CA LYS A 82 9.83 18.07 -0.91
C LYS A 82 8.61 18.56 -0.17
N THR A 83 7.54 17.76 -0.11
CA THR A 83 6.26 18.17 0.47
C THR A 83 5.63 17.08 1.33
N GLN A 84 4.72 17.48 2.23
CA GLN A 84 3.88 16.55 2.98
C GLN A 84 3.08 15.62 2.05
N ASN A 85 2.59 16.15 0.92
CA ASN A 85 1.85 15.35 -0.05
C ASN A 85 2.72 14.23 -0.66
N GLU A 86 3.99 14.50 -0.97
CA GLU A 86 4.92 13.47 -1.44
C GLU A 86 5.14 12.36 -0.41
N ALA A 87 5.16 12.71 0.90
CA ALA A 87 5.23 11.71 1.96
C ALA A 87 3.97 10.82 2.01
N VAL A 88 2.77 11.41 1.86
CA VAL A 88 1.52 10.65 1.82
C VAL A 88 1.46 9.75 0.58
N ILE A 89 1.91 10.24 -0.59
CA ILE A 89 1.99 9.43 -1.81
C ILE A 89 2.87 8.22 -1.57
N LEU A 90 4.10 8.42 -1.09
CA LEU A 90 5.01 7.31 -0.85
C LEU A 90 4.50 6.37 0.24
N ALA A 91 3.86 6.89 1.30
CA ALA A 91 3.26 6.07 2.35
C ALA A 91 2.14 5.17 1.81
N SER A 92 1.34 5.65 0.86
CA SER A 92 0.31 4.82 0.21
C SER A 92 0.90 3.70 -0.64
N ILE A 93 2.09 3.89 -1.22
CA ILE A 93 2.80 2.84 -1.95
C ILE A 93 3.34 1.80 -0.96
N VAL A 94 4.03 2.26 0.08
CA VAL A 94 4.58 1.39 1.15
C VAL A 94 3.48 0.55 1.82
N GLU A 95 2.32 1.14 2.08
CA GLU A 95 1.15 0.46 2.66
C GLU A 95 0.71 -0.74 1.83
N LYS A 96 0.71 -0.61 0.50
CA LYS A 96 0.30 -1.68 -0.41
C LYS A 96 1.41 -2.69 -0.70
N GLU A 97 2.65 -2.37 -0.35
CA GLU A 97 3.81 -3.22 -0.66
C GLU A 97 4.07 -4.29 0.40
N THR A 98 3.90 -3.95 1.68
CA THR A 98 4.15 -4.91 2.77
C THR A 98 3.18 -4.76 3.93
N SER A 99 2.64 -5.89 4.37
CA SER A 99 1.88 -6.00 5.61
C SER A 99 2.77 -6.25 6.83
N LEU A 100 4.05 -6.60 6.63
CA LEU A 100 5.00 -6.88 7.71
C LEU A 100 5.53 -5.59 8.33
N THR A 101 5.32 -5.46 9.64
CA THR A 101 5.65 -4.21 10.35
C THR A 101 7.15 -3.99 10.47
N GLU A 102 7.90 -5.08 10.67
CA GLU A 102 9.34 -5.11 10.75
C GLU A 102 10.04 -4.73 9.43
N GLU A 103 9.41 -5.00 8.28
CA GLU A 103 9.99 -4.70 6.96
C GLU A 103 9.62 -3.32 6.44
N ARG A 104 8.49 -2.76 6.88
CA ARG A 104 7.92 -1.51 6.37
C ARG A 104 8.92 -0.36 6.31
N SER A 105 9.72 -0.18 7.38
CA SER A 105 10.76 0.86 7.44
C SER A 105 11.90 0.65 6.44
N ARG A 106 12.21 -0.61 6.08
CA ARG A 106 13.27 -0.99 5.14
C ARG A 106 12.78 -0.93 3.69
N VAL A 107 11.54 -1.35 3.42
CA VAL A 107 10.87 -1.15 2.12
C VAL A 107 10.80 0.35 1.79
N SER A 108 10.39 1.16 2.76
CA SER A 108 10.40 2.62 2.65
C SER A 108 11.80 3.17 2.33
N ALA A 109 12.84 2.68 3.01
CA ALA A 109 14.23 3.07 2.73
C ALA A 109 14.63 2.77 1.28
N VAL A 110 14.24 1.62 0.73
CA VAL A 110 14.51 1.28 -0.68
C VAL A 110 13.87 2.29 -1.63
N PHE A 111 12.58 2.61 -1.46
CA PHE A 111 11.92 3.57 -2.34
C PHE A 111 12.53 4.98 -2.23
N LEU A 112 12.85 5.44 -1.02
CA LEU A 112 13.54 6.72 -0.82
C LEU A 112 14.93 6.73 -1.47
N ASN A 113 15.67 5.62 -1.39
CA ASN A 113 16.97 5.49 -2.05
C ASN A 113 16.83 5.54 -3.58
N ARG A 114 15.81 4.87 -4.13
CA ARG A 114 15.49 4.95 -5.57
C ARG A 114 15.18 6.38 -6.01
N LEU A 115 14.32 7.09 -5.27
CA LEU A 115 14.03 8.50 -5.54
C LEU A 115 15.29 9.36 -5.54
N ARG A 116 16.18 9.15 -4.57
CA ARG A 116 17.43 9.93 -4.44
C ARG A 116 18.35 9.78 -5.65
N VAL A 117 18.36 8.62 -6.29
CA VAL A 117 19.20 8.34 -7.47
C VAL A 117 18.44 8.42 -8.80
N GLY A 118 17.19 8.88 -8.79
CA GLY A 118 16.36 8.96 -10.00
C GLY A 118 15.95 7.62 -10.60
N MET A 119 16.00 6.54 -9.82
CA MET A 119 15.56 5.21 -10.24
C MET A 119 14.01 5.14 -10.19
N PRO A 120 13.34 4.56 -11.20
CA PRO A 120 11.90 4.30 -11.14
C PRO A 120 11.53 3.45 -9.91
N LEU A 121 10.38 3.71 -9.30
CA LEU A 121 9.97 2.98 -8.09
C LEU A 121 9.64 1.52 -8.38
N GLN A 122 9.07 1.24 -9.56
CA GLN A 122 8.67 -0.11 -9.99
C GLN A 122 7.80 -0.83 -8.96
N ALA A 123 6.81 -0.11 -8.42
CA ALA A 123 5.90 -0.65 -7.42
C ALA A 123 4.63 -1.18 -8.11
N ASP A 124 4.40 -2.48 -8.02
CA ASP A 124 3.25 -3.18 -8.60
C ASP A 124 1.90 -2.54 -8.21
N PRO A 125 1.65 -2.14 -6.95
CA PRO A 125 0.39 -1.48 -6.57
C PRO A 125 0.07 -0.22 -7.37
N THR A 126 1.09 0.51 -7.83
CA THR A 126 0.89 1.73 -8.64
C THR A 126 0.39 1.41 -10.04
N VAL A 127 0.83 0.28 -10.61
CA VAL A 127 0.34 -0.23 -11.90
C VAL A 127 -1.10 -0.68 -11.77
N VAL A 128 -1.42 -1.47 -10.73
CA VAL A 128 -2.79 -1.92 -10.45
C VAL A 128 -3.71 -0.72 -10.33
N TYR A 129 -3.36 0.26 -9.49
CA TYR A 129 -4.17 1.45 -9.29
C TYR A 129 -4.41 2.22 -10.59
N GLY A 130 -3.36 2.43 -11.40
CA GLY A 130 -3.49 3.10 -12.71
C GLY A 130 -4.47 2.39 -13.64
N LEU A 131 -4.39 1.06 -13.72
CA LEU A 131 -5.29 0.26 -14.56
C LEU A 131 -6.73 0.26 -14.05
N GLU A 132 -6.93 0.24 -12.73
CA GLU A 132 -8.28 0.34 -12.14
C GLU A 132 -8.90 1.71 -12.42
N ARG A 133 -8.11 2.78 -12.37
CA ARG A 133 -8.60 4.14 -12.70
C ARG A 133 -8.95 4.30 -14.18
N GLU A 134 -8.20 3.68 -15.09
CA GLU A 134 -8.51 3.72 -16.52
C GLU A 134 -9.74 2.86 -16.88
N THR A 135 -9.86 1.69 -16.28
CA THR A 135 -10.95 0.74 -16.61
C THR A 135 -12.22 0.96 -15.79
N GLY A 136 -12.12 1.70 -14.67
CA GLY A 136 -13.22 1.91 -13.72
C GLY A 136 -13.62 0.64 -12.96
N LYS A 137 -12.78 -0.41 -12.96
CA LYS A 137 -13.08 -1.70 -12.34
C LYS A 137 -11.84 -2.26 -11.62
N PRO A 138 -12.03 -3.03 -10.53
CA PRO A 138 -10.93 -3.76 -9.91
C PRO A 138 -10.23 -4.67 -10.93
N LEU A 139 -8.90 -4.79 -10.84
CA LEU A 139 -8.15 -5.61 -11.78
C LEU A 139 -8.56 -7.10 -11.67
N GLY A 140 -8.84 -7.57 -10.45
CA GLY A 140 -9.38 -8.91 -10.18
C GLY A 140 -8.45 -10.09 -10.52
N ARG A 141 -7.20 -9.82 -10.91
CA ARG A 141 -6.17 -10.81 -11.25
C ARG A 141 -4.77 -10.28 -10.93
N GLU A 142 -3.79 -11.18 -10.90
CA GLU A 142 -2.38 -10.80 -10.81
C GLU A 142 -1.93 -10.00 -12.05
N LEU A 143 -0.93 -9.13 -11.85
CA LEU A 143 -0.28 -8.39 -12.94
C LEU A 143 0.46 -9.35 -13.87
N ASN A 144 0.41 -9.05 -15.16
CA ASN A 144 1.23 -9.74 -16.16
C ASN A 144 2.25 -8.78 -16.78
N LYS A 145 3.16 -9.31 -17.59
CA LYS A 145 4.22 -8.51 -18.23
C LYS A 145 3.69 -7.37 -19.10
N GLN A 146 2.54 -7.55 -19.76
CA GLN A 146 1.97 -6.52 -20.62
C GLN A 146 1.44 -5.36 -19.78
N ASP A 147 0.86 -5.64 -18.61
CA ASP A 147 0.38 -4.60 -17.69
C ASP A 147 1.50 -3.68 -17.23
N LEU A 148 2.69 -4.23 -16.93
CA LEU A 148 3.86 -3.44 -16.52
C LEU A 148 4.34 -2.44 -17.58
N THR A 149 3.99 -2.68 -18.85
CA THR A 149 4.34 -1.81 -19.98
C THR A 149 3.26 -0.82 -20.38
N LYS A 150 2.05 -0.90 -19.79
CA LYS A 150 0.95 0.00 -20.13
C LYS A 150 1.23 1.42 -19.66
N VAL A 151 0.97 2.38 -20.53
CA VAL A 151 1.19 3.80 -20.22
C VAL A 151 0.02 4.36 -19.44
N THR A 152 0.22 4.56 -18.14
CA THR A 152 -0.72 5.23 -17.25
C THR A 152 0.04 6.29 -16.45
N SER A 153 -0.66 7.29 -15.91
CA SER A 153 -0.05 8.33 -15.06
C SER A 153 0.41 7.83 -13.68
N TYR A 154 0.16 6.56 -13.36
CA TYR A 154 0.56 5.94 -12.09
C TYR A 154 1.60 4.84 -12.27
N ASN A 155 1.89 4.39 -13.49
CA ASN A 155 2.80 3.26 -13.70
C ASN A 155 4.27 3.64 -13.43
N THR A 156 4.74 3.37 -12.21
CA THR A 156 6.12 3.66 -11.78
C THR A 156 7.20 2.73 -12.38
N TYR A 157 6.83 1.82 -13.30
CA TYR A 157 7.81 1.12 -14.13
C TYR A 157 8.29 1.96 -15.32
N ILE A 158 7.44 2.85 -15.81
CA ILE A 158 7.70 3.65 -17.02
C ILE A 158 7.97 5.13 -16.69
N MET A 159 7.45 5.64 -15.57
CA MET A 159 7.68 7.00 -15.13
C MET A 159 8.64 7.03 -13.94
N PRO A 160 9.69 7.85 -13.97
CA PRO A 160 10.53 8.07 -12.80
C PRO A 160 9.80 8.94 -11.76
N GLY A 161 10.10 8.72 -10.49
CA GLY A 161 9.56 9.52 -9.39
C GLY A 161 8.23 8.99 -8.83
N LEU A 162 7.51 9.87 -8.14
CA LEU A 162 6.23 9.56 -7.50
C LEU A 162 5.05 9.70 -8.49
N PRO A 163 3.98 8.89 -8.36
CA PRO A 163 2.73 9.12 -9.06
C PRO A 163 2.06 10.44 -8.62
N PRO A 164 1.06 10.95 -9.35
CA PRO A 164 0.47 12.27 -9.11
C PRO A 164 -0.33 12.36 -7.79
N THR A 165 -0.89 11.24 -7.30
CA THR A 165 -1.65 11.18 -6.05
C THR A 165 -1.35 9.88 -5.30
N PRO A 166 -1.74 9.80 -4.01
CA PRO A 166 -1.76 8.53 -3.29
C PRO A 166 -2.64 7.49 -3.99
N ILE A 167 -2.33 6.21 -3.79
CA ILE A 167 -3.06 5.08 -4.38
C ILE A 167 -4.04 4.41 -3.38
N CYS A 168 -4.01 4.84 -2.13
CA CYS A 168 -4.93 4.43 -1.07
C CYS A 168 -4.80 5.41 0.12
N ASN A 169 -5.57 5.17 1.18
CA ASN A 169 -5.42 5.82 2.48
C ASN A 169 -4.38 5.06 3.34
N PRO A 170 -3.17 5.61 3.57
CA PRO A 170 -2.13 4.93 4.33
C PRO A 170 -2.39 4.98 5.82
N SER A 171 -1.90 3.96 6.54
CA SER A 171 -1.86 3.98 8.00
C SER A 171 -0.86 5.01 8.52
N LYS A 172 -1.00 5.35 9.81
CA LYS A 172 0.02 6.07 10.56
C LYS A 172 1.38 5.36 10.52
N ALA A 173 1.40 4.03 10.57
CA ALA A 173 2.64 3.25 10.55
C ALA A 173 3.39 3.40 9.22
N SER A 174 2.69 3.47 8.10
CA SER A 174 3.30 3.74 6.78
C SER A 174 3.81 5.17 6.66
N LEU A 175 3.09 6.16 7.21
CA LEU A 175 3.57 7.54 7.28
C LEU A 175 4.85 7.64 8.12
N GLU A 176 4.90 6.96 9.28
CA GLU A 176 6.09 6.88 10.14
C GLU A 176 7.25 6.20 9.41
N ALA A 177 7.01 5.09 8.72
CA ALA A 177 8.05 4.39 7.96
C ALA A 177 8.65 5.26 6.84
N VAL A 178 7.87 6.15 6.24
CA VAL A 178 8.34 7.09 5.20
C VAL A 178 9.12 8.26 5.78
N LEU A 179 8.69 8.79 6.92
CA LEU A 179 9.30 9.97 7.53
C LEU A 179 10.45 9.62 8.48
N HIS A 180 10.54 8.37 8.91
CA HIS A 180 11.59 7.79 9.76
C HIS A 180 12.04 6.42 9.22
N PRO A 181 12.60 6.37 8.00
CA PRO A 181 12.98 5.11 7.36
C PRO A 181 14.17 4.45 8.06
N ALA A 182 14.34 3.14 7.81
CA ALA A 182 15.56 2.44 8.21
C ALA A 182 16.79 3.04 7.54
N ARG A 183 17.92 3.07 8.26
CA ARG A 183 19.22 3.44 7.67
C ARG A 183 19.73 2.29 6.81
N SER A 184 19.45 2.34 5.52
CA SER A 184 19.88 1.35 4.54
C SER A 184 20.31 2.00 3.23
N SER A 185 21.23 1.35 2.52
CA SER A 185 21.65 1.71 1.16
C SER A 185 21.11 0.75 0.10
N GLU A 186 20.11 -0.06 0.47
CA GLU A 186 19.49 -1.03 -0.45
C GLU A 186 18.65 -0.33 -1.50
N LEU A 187 18.62 -0.94 -2.68
CA LEU A 187 17.90 -0.44 -3.85
C LEU A 187 16.90 -1.46 -4.39
N TYR A 188 16.92 -2.69 -3.88
CA TYR A 188 16.10 -3.78 -4.38
C TYR A 188 15.59 -4.63 -3.25
N PHE A 189 14.39 -5.16 -3.41
CA PHE A 189 13.84 -6.22 -2.57
C PHE A 189 13.03 -7.17 -3.44
N VAL A 190 12.93 -8.42 -3.02
CA VAL A 190 12.12 -9.46 -3.68
C VAL A 190 11.57 -10.40 -2.63
N ALA A 191 10.36 -10.93 -2.84
CA ALA A 191 9.75 -11.88 -1.92
C ALA A 191 10.70 -13.07 -1.64
N ASP A 192 10.77 -13.49 -0.38
CA ASP A 192 11.64 -14.59 0.06
C ASP A 192 10.96 -15.98 -0.04
N GLY A 193 9.63 -16.00 -0.24
CA GLY A 193 8.81 -17.21 -0.32
C GLY A 193 8.20 -17.66 1.02
N THR A 194 8.48 -16.95 2.11
CA THR A 194 7.91 -17.18 3.46
C THR A 194 6.88 -16.13 3.86
N GLY A 195 6.81 -15.02 3.12
CA GLY A 195 5.91 -13.90 3.36
C GLY A 195 6.64 -12.57 3.54
N GLY A 196 7.96 -12.58 3.68
CA GLY A 196 8.81 -11.39 3.73
C GLY A 196 9.62 -11.16 2.47
N HIS A 197 10.70 -10.38 2.60
CA HIS A 197 11.54 -9.94 1.51
C HIS A 197 13.03 -10.10 1.78
N VAL A 198 13.77 -10.46 0.73
CA VAL A 198 15.22 -10.35 0.70
C VAL A 198 15.62 -9.04 0.05
N PHE A 199 16.43 -8.26 0.74
CA PHE A 199 16.89 -6.94 0.32
C PHE A 199 18.31 -7.00 -0.25
N SER A 200 18.60 -6.18 -1.25
CA SER A 200 19.90 -6.15 -1.92
C SER A 200 20.29 -4.73 -2.35
N LYS A 201 21.60 -4.50 -2.45
CA LYS A 201 22.16 -3.20 -2.86
C LYS A 201 22.39 -3.16 -4.36
N THR A 202 22.70 -4.30 -4.96
CA THR A 202 23.02 -4.39 -6.39
C THR A 202 21.99 -5.19 -7.15
N TYR A 203 21.87 -4.89 -8.44
CA TYR A 203 21.02 -5.68 -9.34
C TYR A 203 21.49 -7.13 -9.48
N ALA A 204 22.80 -7.39 -9.40
CA ALA A 204 23.35 -8.74 -9.48
C ALA A 204 22.88 -9.62 -8.32
N GLU A 205 22.95 -9.11 -7.09
CA GLU A 205 22.38 -9.78 -5.90
C GLU A 205 20.88 -10.01 -6.06
N HIS A 206 20.14 -8.97 -6.48
CA HIS A 206 18.70 -9.05 -6.70
C HIS A 206 18.33 -10.14 -7.73
N ALA A 207 19.07 -10.25 -8.83
CA ALA A 207 18.85 -11.26 -9.86
C ALA A 207 19.04 -12.69 -9.33
N VAL A 208 20.04 -12.91 -8.45
CA VAL A 208 20.24 -14.20 -7.77
C VAL A 208 19.07 -14.51 -6.85
N HIS A 209 18.61 -13.56 -6.04
CA HIS A 209 17.43 -13.76 -5.17
C HIS A 209 16.17 -14.08 -5.99
N HIS A 210 15.97 -13.39 -7.12
CA HIS A 210 14.85 -13.66 -8.02
C HIS A 210 14.95 -15.07 -8.64
N GLN A 211 16.14 -15.54 -8.99
CA GLN A 211 16.34 -16.90 -9.50
C GLN A 211 16.03 -17.94 -8.42
N ASN A 212 16.45 -17.71 -7.17
CA ASN A 212 16.17 -18.59 -6.05
C ASN A 212 14.67 -18.68 -5.75
N LEU A 213 13.96 -17.54 -5.74
CA LEU A 213 12.51 -17.52 -5.59
C LEU A 213 11.79 -18.34 -6.68
N ARG A 214 12.23 -18.21 -7.95
CA ARG A 214 11.65 -18.99 -9.05
C ARG A 214 11.82 -20.49 -8.85
N LYS A 215 12.99 -20.93 -8.37
CA LYS A 215 13.25 -22.34 -8.04
C LYS A 215 12.35 -22.83 -6.90
N LEU A 216 12.22 -22.05 -5.83
CA LEU A 216 11.35 -22.37 -4.69
C LEU A 216 9.89 -22.51 -5.12
N LYS A 217 9.35 -21.54 -5.89
CA LYS A 217 7.99 -21.60 -6.41
C LYS A 217 7.74 -22.80 -7.32
N ALA A 218 8.72 -23.17 -8.15
CA ALA A 218 8.62 -24.36 -9.00
C ALA A 218 8.57 -25.65 -8.16
N GLN A 219 9.40 -25.77 -7.12
CA GLN A 219 9.41 -26.93 -6.21
C GLN A 219 8.11 -27.05 -5.42
N GLN A 220 7.57 -25.93 -4.91
CA GLN A 220 6.28 -25.91 -4.20
C GLN A 220 5.11 -26.33 -5.08
N LYS A 221 5.07 -25.89 -6.35
CA LYS A 221 4.05 -26.34 -7.30
C LYS A 221 4.12 -27.85 -7.55
N VAL A 222 5.34 -28.39 -7.69
CA VAL A 222 5.53 -29.83 -7.86
C VAL A 222 5.09 -30.59 -6.59
N ALA A 223 5.44 -30.11 -5.40
CA ALA A 223 5.01 -30.73 -4.14
C ALA A 223 3.48 -30.70 -3.97
N GLN A 224 2.83 -29.55 -4.16
CA GLN A 224 1.37 -29.43 -4.11
C GLN A 224 0.67 -30.35 -5.13
N SER A 225 1.20 -30.47 -6.34
CA SER A 225 0.63 -31.37 -7.35
C SER A 225 0.73 -32.86 -6.94
N LYS A 226 1.77 -33.24 -6.19
CA LYS A 226 1.92 -34.60 -5.66
C LYS A 226 0.98 -34.86 -4.49
N ASP A 227 0.81 -33.89 -3.59
CA ASP A 227 -0.09 -34.03 -2.42
C ASP A 227 -1.57 -34.09 -2.83
N ILE A 228 -1.98 -33.32 -3.86
CA ILE A 228 -3.33 -33.38 -4.42
C ILE A 228 -3.60 -34.75 -5.05
N ASN A 229 -2.65 -35.28 -5.83
CA ASN A 229 -2.79 -36.60 -6.44
C ASN A 229 -2.83 -37.72 -5.39
N ALA A 230 -1.95 -37.66 -4.37
CA ALA A 230 -1.93 -38.63 -3.28
C ALA A 230 -3.22 -38.63 -2.44
N SER A 231 -3.81 -37.44 -2.19
CA SER A 231 -5.07 -37.30 -1.44
C SER A 231 -6.29 -37.76 -2.24
N SER A 232 -6.24 -37.70 -3.58
CA SER A 232 -7.31 -38.18 -4.45
C SER A 232 -7.36 -39.70 -4.58
N ASP A 233 -6.23 -40.38 -4.38
CA ASP A 233 -6.14 -41.85 -4.38
C ASP A 233 -6.60 -42.49 -3.06
N THR A 234 -6.44 -41.80 -1.92
CA THR A 234 -6.95 -42.26 -0.61
C THR A 234 -8.46 -42.09 -0.45
N ALA A 235 -9.07 -41.13 -1.16
CA ALA A 235 -10.53 -40.89 -1.11
C ALA A 235 -11.35 -41.84 -2.01
N LYS A 236 -10.69 -42.69 -2.81
CA LYS A 236 -11.31 -43.67 -3.71
C LYS A 236 -11.24 -45.12 -3.22
N LYS A 237 -10.76 -45.35 -1.99
CA LYS A 237 -10.81 -46.63 -1.29
C LYS A 237 -11.79 -46.56 -0.13
#